data_AF-A0A8S2H762-F1
#
_entry.id   AF-A0A8S2H762-F1
#
_cell.length_a   1.000
_cell.length_b   1.000
_cell.length_c   1.000
_cell.angle_alpha   90.00
_cell.angle_beta   90.00
_cell.angle_gamma   90.00
#
_symmetry.space_group_name_H-M   'P 1'
#
loop_
_entity.id
_entity.type
_entity.pdbx_description
1 polymer ?
#
loop_
_entity_poly.entity_id
_entity_poly.type
_entity_poly.pdbx_seq_one_letter_code
_entity_poly.pdbx_strand_id
1 'polypeptide(L)'
;MFFMAAIVNKITTTVPQIATGVARFAQPKLSRFWYFARVELRPPMPGEFGAVQQGFQNLIKSVATQGWRNLTVKQLGLNTLVGIEVICWFYIGECIGKGSIVGYRPGRAPLPAPYKYFM
;
A
#
# COMPACT_ATOMS: atom_id res chain seq x y z
N MET A 1 48.73 -12.59 -11.11
CA MET A 1 48.40 -11.70 -9.96
C MET A 1 47.88 -10.33 -10.41
N PHE A 2 48.53 -9.63 -11.36
CA PHE A 2 48.10 -8.32 -11.87
C PHE A 2 46.70 -8.27 -12.50
N PHE A 3 46.27 -9.32 -13.23
CA PHE A 3 44.95 -9.37 -13.88
C PHE A 3 43.77 -9.40 -12.89
N MET A 4 43.93 -10.12 -11.77
CA MET A 4 42.89 -10.24 -10.74
C MET A 4 42.67 -8.90 -10.02
N ALA A 5 43.74 -8.14 -9.76
CA ALA A 5 43.65 -6.81 -9.13
C ALA A 5 42.92 -5.78 -10.02
N ALA A 6 43.11 -5.84 -11.34
CA ALA A 6 42.41 -4.95 -12.28
C ALA A 6 40.89 -5.23 -12.34
N ILE A 7 40.50 -6.50 -12.30
CA ILE A 7 39.08 -6.91 -12.28
C ILE A 7 38.40 -6.48 -10.98
N VAL A 8 39.05 -6.70 -9.83
CA VAL A 8 38.51 -6.28 -8.53
C VAL A 8 38.29 -4.78 -8.49
N ASN A 9 39.24 -3.97 -8.97
CA ASN A 9 39.09 -2.51 -9.03
C ASN A 9 37.96 -2.04 -9.97
N LYS A 10 37.72 -2.74 -11.09
CA LYS A 10 36.58 -2.44 -11.97
C LYS A 10 35.25 -2.78 -11.31
N ILE A 11 35.16 -3.89 -10.58
CA ILE A 11 33.93 -4.28 -9.86
C ILE A 11 33.67 -3.33 -8.70
N THR A 12 34.69 -3.01 -7.89
CA THR A 12 34.56 -2.10 -6.74
C THR A 12 34.21 -0.67 -7.13
N THR A 13 34.58 -0.23 -8.34
CA THR A 13 34.20 1.09 -8.86
C THR A 13 32.85 1.08 -9.59
N THR A 14 32.46 -0.04 -10.21
CA THR A 14 31.18 -0.17 -10.95
C THR A 14 29.98 -0.34 -10.00
N VAL A 15 30.13 -1.06 -8.89
CA VAL A 15 29.07 -1.23 -7.88
C VAL A 15 28.53 0.11 -7.32
N PRO A 16 29.37 1.05 -6.85
CA PRO A 16 28.88 2.36 -6.38
C PRO A 16 28.33 3.22 -7.52
N GLN A 17 28.82 3.07 -8.75
CA GLN A 17 28.27 3.78 -9.93
C GLN A 17 26.86 3.30 -10.27
N ILE A 18 26.60 2.00 -10.20
CA ILE A 18 25.24 1.44 -10.38
C ILE A 18 24.34 1.85 -9.22
N ALA A 19 24.81 1.77 -7.98
CA ALA A 19 24.04 2.17 -6.80
C ALA A 19 23.66 3.66 -6.83
N THR A 20 24.60 4.53 -7.20
CA THR A 20 24.33 5.97 -7.36
C THR A 20 23.43 6.27 -8.56
N GLY A 21 23.54 5.51 -9.66
CA GLY A 21 22.62 5.57 -10.78
C GLY A 21 21.18 5.20 -10.40
N VAL A 22 20.99 4.10 -9.67
CA VAL A 22 19.70 3.65 -9.15
C VAL A 22 19.13 4.66 -8.16
N ALA A 23 19.95 5.18 -7.25
CA ALA A 23 19.53 6.21 -6.31
C ALA A 23 19.07 7.49 -7.04
N ARG A 24 19.84 7.98 -8.01
CA ARG A 24 19.49 9.17 -8.82
C ARG A 24 18.20 8.96 -9.62
N PHE A 25 17.92 7.74 -10.07
CA PHE A 25 16.68 7.40 -10.76
C PHE A 25 15.48 7.25 -9.82
N ALA A 26 15.68 6.67 -8.64
CA ALA A 26 14.61 6.42 -7.67
C ALA A 26 14.19 7.68 -6.90
N GLN A 27 15.13 8.57 -6.59
CA GLN A 27 14.89 9.82 -5.84
C GLN A 27 13.70 10.66 -6.37
N PRO A 28 13.65 11.06 -7.65
CA PRO A 28 12.53 11.86 -8.15
C PRO A 28 11.20 11.10 -8.15
N LYS A 29 11.23 9.77 -8.35
CA LYS A 29 10.02 8.93 -8.34
C LYS A 29 9.46 8.77 -6.94
N LEU A 30 10.32 8.56 -5.95
CA LEU A 30 9.93 8.49 -4.54
C LEU A 30 9.45 9.86 -4.03
N SER A 31 10.08 10.95 -4.43
CA SER A 31 9.61 12.30 -4.09
C SER A 31 8.21 12.57 -4.63
N ARG A 32 7.93 12.15 -5.88
CA ARG A 32 6.60 12.28 -6.47
C ARG A 32 5.58 11.37 -5.80
N PHE A 33 5.95 10.12 -5.53
CA PHE A 33 5.13 9.18 -4.76
C PHE A 33 4.77 9.76 -3.39
N TRP A 34 5.76 10.31 -2.67
CA TRP A 34 5.56 10.89 -1.35
C TRP A 34 4.62 12.11 -1.37
N TYR A 35 4.71 12.94 -2.42
CA TYR A 35 3.79 14.06 -2.61
C TYR A 35 2.33 13.60 -2.72
N PHE A 36 2.04 12.62 -3.59
CA PHE A 36 0.67 12.09 -3.76
C PHE A 36 0.21 11.25 -2.56
N ALA A 37 1.10 10.44 -1.98
CA ALA A 37 0.79 9.62 -0.81
C ALA A 37 0.31 10.48 0.37
N ARG A 38 0.89 11.67 0.58
CA ARG A 38 0.46 12.57 1.66
C ARG A 38 -0.96 13.11 1.49
N VAL A 39 -1.42 13.29 0.27
CA VAL A 39 -2.73 13.90 0.00
C VAL A 39 -3.82 12.85 -0.15
N GLU A 40 -3.51 11.70 -0.73
CA GLU A 40 -4.48 10.63 -1.02
C GLU A 40 -4.54 9.55 0.06
N LEU A 41 -3.41 9.23 0.72
CA LEU A 41 -3.35 8.18 1.75
C LEU A 41 -3.41 8.74 3.17
N ARG A 42 -3.75 10.03 3.34
CA ARG A 42 -4.00 10.58 4.68
C ARG A 42 -5.24 9.92 5.29
N PRO A 43 -5.22 9.58 6.59
CA PRO A 43 -6.45 9.22 7.26
C PRO A 43 -7.45 10.40 7.14
N PRO A 44 -8.74 10.12 6.91
CA PRO A 44 -9.76 11.16 6.78
C PRO A 44 -9.81 12.00 8.07
N MET A 45 -10.04 13.29 7.91
CA MET A 45 -10.24 14.18 9.05
C MET A 45 -11.59 13.91 9.71
N PRO A 46 -11.75 14.12 11.02
CA PRO A 46 -13.02 13.90 11.70
C PRO A 46 -14.24 14.63 11.10
N GLY A 47 -14.03 15.79 10.48
CA GLY A 47 -15.09 16.52 9.78
C GLY A 47 -15.57 15.87 8.48
N GLU A 48 -14.83 14.94 7.90
CA GLU A 48 -15.15 14.26 6.64
C GLU A 48 -16.03 13.00 6.88
N PHE A 49 -16.15 12.52 8.13
CA PHE A 49 -16.94 11.31 8.46
C PHE A 49 -18.42 11.44 8.12
N GLY A 50 -19.01 12.64 8.28
CA GLY A 50 -20.41 12.87 7.93
C GLY A 50 -20.69 12.65 6.44
N ALA A 51 -19.77 13.09 5.57
CA ALA A 51 -19.87 12.88 4.13
C ALA A 51 -19.70 11.40 3.75
N VAL A 52 -18.77 10.69 4.39
CA VAL A 52 -18.56 9.25 4.20
C VAL A 52 -19.82 8.45 4.57
N GLN A 53 -20.45 8.77 5.71
CA GLN A 53 -21.68 8.12 6.15
C GLN A 53 -22.84 8.34 5.18
N GLN A 54 -22.99 9.57 4.66
CA GLN A 54 -24.00 9.88 3.65
C GLN A 54 -23.75 9.12 2.34
N GLY A 55 -22.49 9.06 1.88
CA GLY A 55 -22.11 8.30 0.68
C GLY A 55 -22.45 6.81 0.80
N PHE A 56 -22.17 6.22 1.96
CA PHE A 56 -22.51 4.82 2.23
C PHE A 56 -24.03 4.57 2.25
N GLN A 57 -24.80 5.45 2.87
CA GLN A 57 -26.27 5.35 2.85
C GLN A 57 -26.84 5.44 1.43
N ASN A 58 -26.28 6.31 0.58
CA ASN A 58 -26.69 6.43 -0.82
C ASN A 58 -26.33 5.17 -1.62
N LEU A 59 -25.21 4.52 -1.34
CA LEU A 59 -24.85 3.23 -1.94
C LEU A 59 -25.88 2.15 -1.57
N ILE A 60 -26.25 2.03 -0.29
CA ILE A 60 -27.26 1.07 0.18
C ILE A 60 -28.60 1.32 -0.53
N LYS A 61 -29.05 2.58 -0.58
CA LYS A 61 -30.28 2.96 -1.29
C LYS A 61 -30.19 2.59 -2.76
N SER A 62 -29.05 2.81 -3.43
CA SER A 62 -28.87 2.49 -4.85
C SER A 62 -28.90 0.99 -5.15
N VAL A 63 -28.42 0.17 -4.21
CA VAL A 63 -28.55 -1.30 -4.29
C VAL A 63 -30.01 -1.71 -4.09
N ALA A 64 -30.68 -1.16 -3.08
CA ALA A 64 -32.08 -1.46 -2.75
C ALA A 64 -33.05 -1.08 -3.88
N THR A 65 -32.83 0.06 -4.54
CA THR A 65 -33.67 0.55 -5.66
C THR A 65 -33.31 -0.06 -7.01
N GLN A 66 -32.43 -1.07 -7.04
CA GLN A 66 -31.94 -1.70 -8.27
C GLN A 66 -31.25 -0.74 -9.26
N GLY A 67 -30.69 0.39 -8.79
CA GLY A 67 -30.02 1.40 -9.61
C GLY A 67 -28.77 0.89 -10.35
N TRP A 68 -28.20 -0.23 -9.91
CA TRP A 68 -27.10 -0.94 -10.57
C TRP A 68 -27.43 -1.41 -12.00
N ARG A 69 -28.71 -1.60 -12.33
CA ARG A 69 -29.15 -1.97 -13.70
C ARG A 69 -29.03 -0.84 -14.71
N ASN A 70 -28.97 0.41 -14.26
CA ASN A 70 -28.84 1.59 -15.10
C ASN A 70 -27.37 2.01 -15.30
N LEU A 71 -26.40 1.27 -14.75
CA LEU A 71 -24.98 1.60 -14.86
C LEU A 71 -24.41 1.14 -16.19
N THR A 72 -23.59 1.99 -16.82
CA THR A 72 -22.82 1.60 -17.99
C THR A 72 -21.69 0.64 -17.60
N VAL A 73 -21.27 -0.24 -18.52
CA VAL A 73 -20.18 -1.21 -18.28
C VAL A 73 -18.89 -0.52 -17.85
N LYS A 74 -18.59 0.65 -18.39
CA LYS A 74 -17.44 1.47 -17.98
C LYS A 74 -17.54 1.88 -16.50
N GLN A 75 -18.69 2.36 -16.08
CA GLN A 75 -18.90 2.79 -14.69
C GLN A 75 -18.83 1.61 -13.73
N LEU A 76 -19.45 0.49 -14.10
CA LEU A 76 -19.42 -0.73 -13.30
C LEU A 76 -17.99 -1.26 -13.15
N GLY A 77 -17.21 -1.26 -14.24
CA GLY A 77 -15.81 -1.67 -14.22
C GLY A 77 -14.97 -0.82 -13.28
N LEU A 78 -15.09 0.51 -13.36
CA LEU A 78 -14.37 1.43 -12.47
C LEU A 78 -14.76 1.24 -11.01
N ASN A 79 -16.06 1.16 -10.70
CA ASN A 79 -16.54 0.95 -9.34
C ASN A 79 -16.05 -0.40 -8.76
N THR A 80 -15.98 -1.44 -9.60
CA THR A 80 -15.49 -2.76 -9.20
C THR A 80 -13.99 -2.73 -8.91
N LEU A 81 -13.19 -2.03 -9.73
CA LEU A 81 -11.75 -1.88 -9.50
C LEU A 81 -11.46 -1.15 -8.18
N VAL A 82 -12.18 -0.07 -7.89
CA VAL A 82 -12.08 0.62 -6.59
C VAL A 82 -12.50 -0.30 -5.44
N GLY A 83 -13.57 -1.09 -5.62
CA GLY A 83 -13.98 -2.09 -4.62
C GLY A 83 -12.90 -3.14 -4.33
N ILE A 84 -12.23 -3.63 -5.37
CA ILE A 84 -11.09 -4.55 -5.25
C ILE A 84 -9.92 -3.88 -4.52
N GLU A 85 -9.62 -2.62 -4.81
CA GLU A 85 -8.57 -1.87 -4.13
C GLU A 85 -8.80 -1.79 -2.61
N VAL A 86 -10.03 -1.48 -2.19
CA VAL A 86 -10.41 -1.45 -0.76
C VAL A 86 -10.22 -2.82 -0.10
N ILE A 87 -10.53 -3.92 -0.80
CA ILE A 87 -10.30 -5.29 -0.31
C ILE A 87 -8.79 -5.57 -0.18
N CYS A 88 -7.98 -5.14 -1.15
CA CYS A 88 -6.52 -5.29 -1.06
C CYS A 88 -5.94 -4.57 0.15
N TRP A 89 -6.45 -3.39 0.53
CA TRP A 89 -6.06 -2.69 1.75
C TRP A 89 -6.32 -3.50 3.03
N PHE A 90 -7.43 -4.24 3.07
CA PHE A 90 -7.70 -5.16 4.18
C PHE A 90 -6.62 -6.26 4.29
N TYR A 91 -6.25 -6.89 3.19
CA TYR A 91 -5.19 -7.91 3.17
C TYR A 91 -3.80 -7.37 3.52
N ILE A 92 -3.49 -6.12 3.13
CA ILE A 92 -2.26 -5.45 3.57
C ILE A 92 -2.26 -5.29 5.09
N GLY A 93 -3.39 -4.88 5.68
CA GLY A 93 -3.58 -4.83 7.13
C GLY A 93 -3.41 -6.19 7.80
N GLU A 94 -3.93 -7.25 7.18
CA GLU A 94 -3.77 -8.62 7.64
C GLU A 94 -2.29 -9.05 7.64
N CYS A 95 -1.52 -8.73 6.59
CA CYS A 95 -0.08 -8.98 6.50
C CYS A 95 0.70 -8.24 7.60
N ILE A 96 0.32 -6.99 7.92
CA ILE A 96 0.90 -6.23 9.05
C ILE A 96 0.53 -6.88 10.39
N GLY A 97 -0.74 -7.27 10.58
CA GLY A 97 -1.22 -7.91 11.81
C GLY A 97 -0.60 -9.27 12.09
N LYS A 98 -0.35 -10.08 11.06
CA LYS A 98 0.42 -11.35 11.18
C LYS A 98 1.92 -11.10 11.33
N GLY A 99 2.40 -9.98 10.81
CA GLY A 99 3.82 -9.67 10.67
C GLY A 99 4.55 -10.65 9.74
N SER A 100 3.86 -11.18 8.73
CA SER A 100 4.39 -12.09 7.71
C SER A 100 3.66 -11.85 6.39
N ILE A 101 4.43 -11.81 5.29
CA ILE A 101 3.88 -11.66 3.93
C ILE A 101 3.29 -12.99 3.46
N VAL A 102 3.78 -14.12 3.98
CA VAL A 102 3.34 -15.46 3.60
C VAL A 102 2.94 -16.26 4.83
N GLY A 103 1.66 -16.61 4.91
CA GLY A 103 1.10 -17.50 5.93
C GLY A 103 1.22 -17.01 7.38
N TYR A 104 0.56 -17.73 8.28
CA TYR A 104 0.86 -17.64 9.71
C TYR A 104 2.12 -18.45 9.98
N ARG A 105 3.00 -17.94 10.84
CA ARG A 105 4.17 -18.69 11.32
C ARG A 105 3.77 -19.47 12.57
N PRO A 106 3.47 -20.78 12.50
CA PRO A 106 3.27 -21.58 13.70
C PRO A 106 4.62 -21.63 14.46
N GLY A 107 4.70 -20.94 15.60
CA GLY A 107 5.91 -20.89 16.43
C GLY A 107 6.46 -19.49 16.73
N ARG A 108 5.89 -18.41 16.17
CA ARG A 108 6.16 -17.06 16.70
C ARG A 108 5.44 -16.92 18.04
N ALA A 109 6.17 -16.63 19.12
CA ALA A 109 5.57 -16.30 20.41
C ALA A 109 4.50 -15.21 20.22
N PRO A 110 3.33 -15.29 20.87
CA PRO A 110 2.30 -14.26 20.77
C PRO A 110 2.94 -12.89 21.04
N LEU A 111 2.69 -11.91 20.18
CA LEU A 111 3.04 -10.53 20.51
C LEU A 111 2.37 -10.20 21.85
N PRO A 112 3.09 -9.60 22.81
CA PRO A 112 2.52 -9.28 24.11
C PRO A 112 1.29 -8.39 23.89
N ALA A 113 0.15 -8.82 24.42
CA ALA A 113 -1.08 -8.09 24.25
C ALA A 113 -0.91 -6.66 24.80
N PRO A 114 -1.37 -5.62 24.08
CA PRO A 114 -1.08 -4.22 24.42
C PRO A 114 -1.59 -3.79 25.80
N TYR A 115 -2.50 -4.55 26.43
CA TYR A 115 -2.99 -4.28 27.78
C TYR A 115 -2.03 -4.68 28.91
N LYS A 116 -0.97 -5.45 28.63
CA LYS A 116 -0.02 -5.91 29.67
C LYS A 116 1.02 -4.88 30.10
N TYR A 117 1.03 -3.70 29.50
CA TYR A 117 1.94 -2.59 29.82
C TYR A 117 1.26 -1.39 30.49
N PHE A 118 -0.04 -1.50 30.81
CA PHE A 118 -0.85 -0.43 31.41
C PHE A 118 -1.49 -0.83 32.76
N MET A 119 -0.89 -1.79 33.47
CA MET A 119 -1.16 -2.06 34.89
C MET A 119 0.15 -2.18 35.65
#